data_AF-A0A9N9R2M1-F1
#
_entry.id   AF-A0A9N9R2M1-F1
#
_cell.length_a   1.000
_cell.length_b   1.000
_cell.length_c   1.000
_cell.angle_alpha   90.00
_cell.angle_beta   90.00
_cell.angle_gamma   90.00
#
_symmetry.space_group_name_H-M   'P 1'
#
loop_
_entity.id
_entity.type
_entity.pdbx_description
1 polymer ?
#
loop_
_entity_poly.entity_id
_entity_poly.type
_entity_poly.pdbx_seq_one_letter_code
_entity_poly.pdbx_strand_id
1 'polypeptide(L)'
;MYKLMTGKESLELKEDLEKQEDWSVKVDTCVNRLRGLVNYSHQYKKYLLDAAYNKISLAREYEPNFKLKSELILIKGTLHPNATKLEDDYGLSKYTNQVVKVFNIEADHALAPHDSRVSNIVNRFLDPNILEEFQKKRLCEFYFADPFKIL
;
A
#
# COMPACT_ATOMS: atom_id res chain seq x y z
N MET A 1 -13.89 7.73 -6.73
CA MET A 1 -12.91 8.83 -6.82
C MET A 1 -13.50 10.19 -6.44
N TYR A 2 -14.65 10.62 -6.99
CA TYR A 2 -15.30 11.89 -6.62
C TYR A 2 -15.46 12.09 -5.10
N LYS A 3 -16.03 11.09 -4.40
CA LYS A 3 -16.17 11.10 -2.94
C LYS A 3 -14.83 11.20 -2.20
N LEU A 4 -13.80 10.52 -2.70
CA LEU A 4 -12.46 10.54 -2.11
C LEU A 4 -11.82 11.92 -2.22
N MET A 5 -12.00 12.59 -3.36
CA MET A 5 -11.40 13.90 -3.61
C MET A 5 -12.16 15.04 -2.93
N THR A 6 -13.49 14.95 -2.83
CA THR A 6 -14.35 16.05 -2.35
C THR A 6 -14.87 15.83 -0.93
N GLY A 7 -14.78 14.61 -0.40
CA GLY A 7 -15.47 14.19 0.82
C GLY A 7 -16.99 14.04 0.68
N LYS A 8 -17.55 14.30 -0.51
CA LYS A 8 -19.00 14.38 -0.74
C LYS A 8 -19.50 13.30 -1.69
N GLU A 9 -20.73 12.86 -1.49
CA GLU A 9 -21.44 12.03 -2.45
C GLU A 9 -22.28 12.90 -3.41
N SER A 10 -22.51 12.40 -4.62
CA SER A 10 -23.37 13.06 -5.61
C SER A 10 -24.16 11.97 -6.34
N LEU A 11 -25.44 11.88 -6.02
CA LEU A 11 -26.38 10.96 -6.68
C LEU A 11 -26.58 11.35 -8.14
N GLU A 12 -26.72 12.64 -8.42
CA GLU A 12 -26.80 13.17 -9.79
C GLU A 12 -25.61 12.74 -10.65
N LEU A 13 -24.38 12.85 -10.14
CA LEU A 13 -23.21 12.43 -10.88
C LEU A 13 -23.24 10.92 -11.13
N LYS A 14 -23.71 10.12 -10.18
CA LYS A 14 -23.83 8.68 -10.37
C LYS A 14 -24.81 8.37 -11.51
N GLU A 15 -25.99 8.98 -11.50
CA GLU A 15 -27.01 8.80 -12.54
C GLU A 15 -26.52 9.28 -13.92
N ASP A 16 -25.80 10.40 -13.98
CA ASP A 16 -25.21 10.90 -15.22
C ASP A 16 -24.19 9.91 -15.79
N LEU A 17 -23.33 9.34 -14.94
CA LEU A 17 -22.30 8.38 -15.34
C LEU A 17 -22.89 7.02 -15.77
N GLU A 18 -24.01 6.60 -15.19
CA GLU A 18 -24.70 5.36 -15.55
C GLU A 18 -25.33 5.42 -16.96
N LYS A 19 -25.73 6.62 -17.41
CA LYS A 19 -26.29 6.85 -18.75
C LYS A 19 -25.24 6.85 -19.87
N GLN A 20 -23.96 6.97 -19.53
CA GLN A 20 -22.88 6.98 -20.51
C GLN A 20 -22.35 5.56 -20.73
N GLU A 21 -22.03 5.22 -21.98
CA GLU A 21 -21.36 3.96 -22.30
C GLU A 21 -19.84 4.13 -22.41
N ASP A 22 -19.39 5.23 -23.04
CA ASP A 22 -17.98 5.53 -23.28
C ASP A 22 -17.24 5.96 -21.99
N TRP A 23 -16.14 5.29 -21.70
CA TRP A 23 -15.25 5.60 -20.58
C TRP A 23 -14.69 7.03 -20.65
N SER A 24 -14.25 7.50 -21.82
CA SER A 24 -13.70 8.86 -21.95
C SER A 24 -14.73 9.91 -21.58
N VAL A 25 -15.98 9.70 -21.99
CA VAL A 25 -17.10 10.61 -21.65
C VAL A 25 -17.39 10.59 -20.16
N LYS A 26 -17.34 9.42 -19.51
CA LYS A 26 -17.47 9.31 -18.04
C LYS A 26 -16.38 10.09 -17.30
N VAL A 27 -15.14 9.96 -17.77
CA VAL A 27 -14.00 10.68 -17.19
C VAL A 27 -14.18 12.19 -17.34
N ASP A 28 -14.45 12.68 -18.54
CA ASP A 28 -14.60 14.11 -18.80
C ASP A 28 -15.79 14.69 -18.00
N THR A 29 -16.91 13.97 -17.90
CA THR A 29 -18.07 14.34 -17.07
C THR A 29 -17.70 14.47 -15.60
N CYS A 30 -16.98 13.48 -15.05
CA CYS A 30 -16.53 13.48 -13.66
C CYS A 30 -15.54 14.63 -13.39
N VAL A 31 -14.57 14.85 -14.28
CA VAL A 31 -13.57 15.91 -14.14
C VAL A 31 -14.22 17.29 -14.20
N ASN A 32 -15.22 17.48 -15.08
CA ASN A 32 -15.99 18.71 -15.15
C ASN A 32 -16.78 18.96 -13.87
N ARG A 33 -17.39 17.91 -13.28
CA ARG A 33 -18.08 18.03 -11.98
C ARG A 33 -17.12 18.36 -10.83
N LEU A 34 -15.85 17.95 -10.93
CA LEU A 34 -14.79 18.29 -9.96
C LEU A 34 -14.20 19.71 -10.14
N ARG A 35 -14.67 20.49 -11.12
CA ARG A 35 -14.21 21.88 -11.34
C ARG A 35 -14.63 22.75 -10.15
N GLY A 36 -13.69 23.50 -9.59
CA GLY A 36 -13.93 24.37 -8.43
C GLY A 36 -14.12 23.65 -7.08
N LEU A 37 -14.28 22.33 -7.07
CA LEU A 37 -14.43 21.55 -5.84
C LEU A 37 -13.09 21.10 -5.23
N VAL A 38 -12.07 20.94 -6.07
CA VAL A 38 -10.74 20.48 -5.64
C VAL A 38 -9.63 21.17 -6.41
N ASN A 39 -8.54 21.44 -5.71
CA ASN A 39 -7.38 22.22 -6.18
C ASN A 39 -6.36 21.34 -6.92
N TYR A 40 -6.82 20.60 -7.93
CA TYR A 40 -5.96 19.83 -8.84
C TYR A 40 -6.12 20.33 -10.27
N SER A 41 -5.09 20.17 -11.10
CA SER A 41 -5.19 20.47 -12.53
C SER A 41 -6.21 19.53 -13.20
N HIS A 42 -6.82 20.00 -14.29
CA HIS A 42 -7.75 19.18 -15.07
C HIS A 42 -7.08 17.88 -15.56
N GLN A 43 -5.85 18.00 -16.06
CA GLN A 43 -5.03 16.87 -16.52
C GLN A 43 -4.76 15.85 -15.40
N TYR A 44 -4.42 16.31 -14.19
CA TYR A 44 -4.18 15.42 -13.06
C TYR A 44 -5.43 14.62 -12.67
N LYS A 45 -6.60 15.28 -12.63
CA LYS A 45 -7.88 14.61 -12.32
C LYS A 45 -8.18 13.49 -13.34
N LYS A 46 -7.99 13.77 -14.64
CA LYS A 46 -8.19 12.81 -15.71
C LYS A 46 -7.27 11.59 -15.56
N TYR A 47 -5.97 11.82 -15.43
CA TYR A 47 -5.00 10.74 -15.24
C TYR A 47 -5.25 9.91 -13.99
N LEU A 48 -5.67 10.53 -12.88
CA LEU A 48 -5.95 9.80 -11.66
C LEU A 48 -7.18 8.88 -11.80
N LEU A 49 -8.21 9.33 -12.53
CA LEU A 49 -9.37 8.50 -12.85
C LEU A 49 -9.00 7.33 -13.76
N ASP A 50 -8.30 7.61 -14.86
CA ASP A 50 -7.84 6.59 -15.82
C ASP A 50 -6.92 5.57 -15.15
N ALA A 51 -5.92 6.03 -14.39
CA ALA A 51 -4.98 5.16 -13.71
C ALA A 51 -5.68 4.30 -12.65
N ALA A 52 -6.64 4.85 -11.90
CA ALA A 52 -7.39 4.07 -10.91
C ALA A 52 -8.23 2.98 -11.59
N TYR A 53 -8.93 3.30 -12.67
CA TYR A 53 -9.71 2.32 -13.43
C TYR A 53 -8.83 1.23 -14.02
N ASN A 54 -7.76 1.61 -14.71
CA ASN A 54 -6.84 0.65 -15.33
C ASN A 54 -6.22 -0.29 -14.29
N LYS A 55 -5.78 0.23 -13.13
CA LYS A 55 -5.27 -0.59 -12.03
C LYS A 55 -6.32 -1.58 -11.52
N ILE A 56 -7.57 -1.16 -11.38
CA ILE A 56 -8.66 -2.05 -10.95
C ILE A 56 -8.95 -3.13 -12.00
N SER A 57 -9.02 -2.78 -13.29
CA SER A 57 -9.25 -3.75 -14.36
C SER A 57 -8.13 -4.78 -14.41
N LEU A 58 -6.88 -4.32 -14.45
CA LEU A 58 -5.71 -5.19 -14.47
C LEU A 58 -5.65 -6.09 -13.23
N ALA A 59 -5.92 -5.57 -12.03
CA ALA A 59 -5.93 -6.38 -10.82
C ALA A 59 -7.04 -7.44 -10.81
N ARG A 60 -8.19 -7.17 -11.45
CA ARG A 60 -9.31 -8.13 -11.57
C ARG A 60 -9.02 -9.25 -12.56
N GLU A 61 -8.29 -8.94 -13.63
CA GLU A 61 -7.94 -9.89 -14.69
C GLU A 61 -6.63 -10.64 -14.39
N TYR A 62 -5.91 -10.25 -13.35
CA TYR A 62 -4.62 -10.84 -13.02
C TYR A 62 -4.77 -12.21 -12.36
N GLU A 63 -4.51 -13.26 -13.15
CA GLU A 63 -4.45 -14.65 -12.70
C GLU A 63 -3.07 -15.25 -13.01
N PRO A 64 -2.12 -15.17 -12.07
CA PRO A 64 -0.76 -15.65 -12.32
C PRO A 64 -0.70 -17.17 -12.38
N ASN A 65 -0.19 -17.70 -13.48
CA ASN A 65 0.06 -19.14 -13.69
C ASN A 65 1.56 -19.48 -13.53
N PHE A 66 2.17 -19.02 -12.46
CA PHE A 66 3.56 -19.36 -12.12
C PHE A 66 3.70 -19.75 -10.65
N LYS A 67 4.81 -20.41 -10.34
CA LYS A 67 5.21 -20.73 -8.96
C LYS A 67 6.52 -20.05 -8.63
N LEU A 68 6.50 -19.22 -7.61
CA LEU A 68 7.67 -18.55 -7.07
C LEU A 68 8.57 -19.58 -6.37
N LYS A 69 9.86 -19.51 -6.68
CA LYS A 69 10.91 -20.26 -5.98
C LYS A 69 11.49 -19.49 -4.80
N SER A 70 11.18 -18.21 -4.68
CA SER A 70 11.61 -17.36 -3.57
C SER A 70 10.79 -17.62 -2.32
N GLU A 71 11.38 -17.35 -1.17
CA GLU A 71 10.65 -17.25 0.09
C GLU A 71 9.66 -16.07 0.02
N LEU A 72 8.45 -16.27 0.54
CA LEU A 72 7.44 -15.22 0.65
C LEU A 72 7.21 -14.87 2.11
N ILE A 73 7.27 -13.58 2.40
CA ILE A 73 7.02 -13.02 3.72
C ILE A 73 5.83 -12.08 3.60
N LEU A 74 4.75 -12.41 4.32
CA LEU A 74 3.57 -11.58 4.42
C LEU A 74 3.61 -10.81 5.74
N ILE A 75 3.66 -9.49 5.67
CA ILE A 75 3.42 -8.63 6.83
C ILE A 75 1.97 -8.16 6.78
N LYS A 76 1.18 -8.63 7.72
CA LYS A 76 -0.28 -8.54 7.72
C LYS A 76 -0.76 -7.58 8.80
N GLY A 77 -1.36 -6.47 8.38
CA GLY A 77 -2.00 -5.52 9.28
C GLY A 77 -3.35 -6.01 9.79
N THR A 78 -3.91 -5.28 10.76
CA THR A 78 -5.27 -5.52 11.23
C THR A 78 -6.27 -5.24 10.12
N LEU A 79 -7.20 -6.17 9.93
CA LEU A 79 -8.23 -6.05 8.91
C LEU A 79 -9.28 -5.03 9.34
N HIS A 80 -9.74 -4.22 8.39
CA HIS A 80 -10.89 -3.36 8.61
C HIS A 80 -12.13 -4.23 8.96
N PRO A 81 -13.02 -3.80 9.88
CA PRO A 81 -14.17 -4.62 10.31
C PRO A 81 -15.09 -5.07 9.17
N ASN A 82 -15.18 -4.27 8.10
CA ASN A 82 -15.98 -4.56 6.92
C ASN A 82 -15.22 -5.33 5.81
N ALA A 83 -13.97 -5.74 6.05
CA ALA A 83 -13.19 -6.47 5.06
C ALA A 83 -13.69 -7.92 4.94
N THR A 84 -13.70 -8.45 3.72
CA THR A 84 -13.93 -9.87 3.49
C THR A 84 -12.85 -10.70 4.17
N LYS A 85 -13.25 -11.75 4.88
CA LYS A 85 -12.30 -12.68 5.50
C LYS A 85 -11.58 -13.46 4.40
N LEU A 86 -10.27 -13.25 4.30
CA LEU A 86 -9.38 -14.01 3.43
C LEU A 86 -8.69 -15.15 4.19
N GLU A 87 -8.06 -16.06 3.44
CA GLU A 87 -7.10 -17.04 3.97
C GLU A 87 -5.98 -16.31 4.74
N ASP A 88 -5.35 -17.00 5.71
CA ASP A 88 -4.43 -16.33 6.63
C ASP A 88 -3.22 -15.71 5.91
N ASP A 89 -2.72 -16.38 4.88
CA ASP A 89 -1.62 -15.96 4.01
C ASP A 89 -2.09 -15.14 2.79
N TYR A 90 -3.34 -14.67 2.77
CA TYR A 90 -3.97 -14.02 1.62
C TYR A 90 -3.97 -14.87 0.33
N GLY A 91 -3.91 -16.20 0.44
CA GLY A 91 -3.89 -17.13 -0.68
C GLY A 91 -2.54 -17.20 -1.40
N LEU A 92 -1.47 -16.67 -0.81
CA LEU A 92 -0.12 -16.64 -1.40
C LEU A 92 0.47 -18.05 -1.57
N SER A 93 0.10 -19.02 -0.73
CA SER A 93 0.49 -20.43 -0.85
C SER A 93 0.12 -21.04 -2.21
N LYS A 94 -0.88 -20.50 -2.90
CA LYS A 94 -1.26 -20.92 -4.27
C LYS A 94 -0.19 -20.57 -5.30
N TYR A 95 0.72 -19.65 -5.01
CA TYR A 95 1.70 -19.12 -5.96
C TYR A 95 3.15 -19.40 -5.59
N THR A 96 3.42 -20.20 -4.56
CA THR A 96 4.77 -20.61 -4.17
C THR A 96 4.81 -22.10 -3.85
N ASN A 97 6.00 -22.69 -3.91
CA ASN A 97 6.26 -24.05 -3.43
C ASN A 97 6.85 -24.05 -2.01
N GLN A 98 7.13 -22.87 -1.45
CA GLN A 98 7.65 -22.71 -0.09
C GLN A 98 6.53 -22.33 0.88
N VAL A 99 6.75 -22.52 2.18
CA VAL A 99 5.84 -22.05 3.22
C VAL A 99 5.89 -20.52 3.29
N VAL A 100 4.74 -19.86 3.24
CA VAL A 100 4.61 -18.41 3.41
C VAL A 100 4.80 -18.07 4.89
N LYS A 101 5.74 -17.17 5.21
CA LYS A 101 5.94 -16.68 6.59
C LYS A 101 5.03 -15.49 6.85
N VAL A 102 4.08 -15.62 7.78
CA VAL A 102 3.11 -14.57 8.10
C VAL A 102 3.47 -13.88 9.42
N PHE A 103 3.59 -12.56 9.39
CA PHE A 103 3.79 -11.72 10.57
C PHE A 103 2.60 -10.78 10.75
N ASN A 104 1.86 -10.94 11.84
CA ASN A 104 0.77 -10.03 12.17
C ASN A 104 1.29 -8.79 12.89
N ILE A 105 0.85 -7.61 12.46
CA ILE A 105 1.11 -6.32 13.11
C ILE A 105 -0.22 -5.70 13.55
N GLU A 106 -0.19 -4.82 14.55
CA GLU A 106 -1.40 -4.18 15.09
C GLU A 106 -1.88 -3.02 14.22
N ALA A 107 -0.97 -2.37 13.47
CA ALA A 107 -1.34 -1.32 12.55
C ALA A 107 -2.29 -1.83 11.46
N ASP A 108 -3.26 -1.01 11.08
CA ASP A 108 -4.17 -1.31 9.98
C ASP A 108 -3.45 -1.25 8.62
N HIS A 109 -4.15 -1.56 7.54
CA HIS A 109 -3.57 -1.57 6.20
C HIS A 109 -2.96 -0.22 5.77
N ALA A 110 -3.53 0.91 6.21
CA ALA A 110 -3.05 2.24 5.83
C ALA A 110 -1.80 2.65 6.64
N LEU A 111 -1.73 2.23 7.90
CA LEU A 111 -0.64 2.55 8.82
C LEU A 111 0.45 1.47 8.87
N ALA A 112 0.22 0.31 8.26
CA ALA A 112 1.18 -0.79 8.22
C ALA A 112 2.60 -0.36 7.83
N PRO A 113 2.83 0.46 6.78
CA PRO A 113 4.18 0.92 6.42
C PRO A 113 4.88 1.76 7.49
N HIS A 114 4.13 2.31 8.45
CA HIS A 114 4.63 3.15 9.54
C HIS A 114 4.79 2.39 10.86
N ASP A 115 4.43 1.10 10.92
CA ASP A 115 4.63 0.29 12.11
C ASP A 115 6.12 -0.01 12.32
N SER A 116 6.66 0.36 13.49
CA SER A 116 8.08 0.23 13.81
C SER A 116 8.59 -1.21 13.78
N ARG A 117 7.71 -2.22 13.86
CA ARG A 117 8.08 -3.63 13.76
C ARG A 117 8.42 -4.03 12.33
N VAL A 118 7.86 -3.35 11.32
CA VAL A 118 8.07 -3.69 9.90
C VAL A 118 9.55 -3.68 9.54
N SER A 119 10.27 -2.62 9.93
CA SER A 119 11.71 -2.52 9.66
C SER A 119 12.50 -3.66 10.32
N ASN A 120 12.14 -4.04 11.55
CA ASN A 120 12.78 -5.17 12.24
C ASN A 120 12.49 -6.50 11.54
N ILE A 121 11.25 -6.72 11.09
CA ILE A 121 10.88 -7.91 10.32
C ILE A 121 11.71 -7.97 9.04
N VAL A 122 11.73 -6.90 8.23
CA VAL A 122 12.52 -6.84 6.99
C VAL A 122 14.00 -7.11 7.26
N ASN A 123 14.56 -6.47 8.29
CA ASN A 123 15.98 -6.61 8.62
C ASN A 123 16.38 -8.06 8.95
N ARG A 124 15.50 -8.86 9.55
CA ARG A 124 15.78 -10.27 9.88
C ARG A 124 15.98 -11.17 8.66
N PHE A 125 15.51 -10.76 7.49
CA PHE A 125 15.60 -11.52 6.24
C PHE A 125 16.59 -10.92 5.24
N LEU A 126 17.45 -10.00 5.70
CA LEU A 126 18.60 -9.54 4.92
C LEU A 126 19.63 -10.66 4.73
N ASP A 127 20.52 -10.47 3.76
CA ASP A 127 21.62 -11.41 3.50
C ASP A 127 22.43 -11.70 4.78
N PRO A 128 22.78 -12.97 5.05
CA PRO A 128 23.53 -13.33 6.25
C PRO A 128 24.82 -12.52 6.44
N ASN A 129 25.53 -12.15 5.36
CA ASN A 129 26.75 -11.37 5.46
C ASN A 129 26.48 -9.96 6.00
N ILE A 130 25.36 -9.34 5.58
CA ILE A 130 24.93 -8.02 6.08
C ILE A 130 24.57 -8.12 7.57
N LEU A 131 23.85 -9.17 7.94
CA LEU A 131 23.47 -9.42 9.34
C LEU A 131 24.70 -9.62 10.22
N GLU A 132 25.67 -10.41 9.77
CA GLU A 132 26.91 -10.64 10.49
C GLU A 132 27.75 -9.36 10.61
N GLU A 133 27.88 -8.58 9.54
CA GLU A 133 28.59 -7.30 9.57
C GLU A 133 27.95 -6.34 10.58
N PHE A 134 26.62 -6.23 10.56
CA PHE A 134 25.87 -5.41 11.50
C PHE A 134 26.10 -5.85 12.96
N GLN A 135 26.05 -7.15 13.24
CA GLN A 135 26.29 -7.70 14.58
C GLN A 135 27.72 -7.47 15.07
N LYS A 136 28.71 -7.51 14.17
CA LYS A 136 30.12 -7.26 14.47
C LYS A 136 30.41 -5.76 14.67
N LYS A 137 29.56 -4.87 14.16
CA LYS A 137 29.71 -3.42 14.29
C LYS A 137 29.45 -3.01 15.75
N ARG A 138 30.44 -2.39 16.40
CA ARG A 138 30.21 -1.76 17.71
C ARG A 138 29.34 -0.53 17.52
N LEU A 139 28.08 -0.60 17.95
CA LEU A 139 27.13 0.50 17.89
C LEU A 139 27.23 1.46 19.08
N CYS A 140 28.05 1.14 20.08
CA CYS A 140 28.26 2.02 21.23
C CYS A 140 29.20 3.16 20.85
N GLU A 141 28.65 4.36 20.68
CA GLU A 141 29.42 5.60 20.78
C GLU A 141 29.77 5.82 22.25
N PHE A 142 31.07 5.83 22.56
CA PHE A 142 31.54 6.24 23.88
C PHE A 142 31.60 7.76 23.91
N TYR A 143 30.64 8.39 24.59
CA TYR A 143 30.76 9.78 24.99
C TYR A 143 31.74 9.83 26.15
N PHE A 144 32.99 10.22 25.89
CA PHE A 144 33.87 10.68 26.94
C PHE A 144 33.28 11.99 27.47
N ALA A 145 32.60 11.95 28.62
CA ALA A 145 32.34 13.15 29.38
C ALA A 145 33.70 13.73 29.77
N ASP A 146 34.11 14.80 29.10
CA ASP A 146 35.31 15.54 29.46
C ASP A 146 35.14 16.05 30.88
N PRO A 147 35.91 15.56 31.88
CA PRO A 147 35.75 15.97 33.27
C PRO A 147 36.02 17.47 33.47
N PHE A 148 36.63 18.12 32.47
CA PHE A 148 37.01 19.53 32.50
C PHE A 148 35.97 20.49 31.87
N LYS A 149 34.79 19.99 31.46
CA LYS A 149 33.68 20.81 30.92
C LYS A 149 32.39 20.72 31.74
N ILE A 150 32.50 20.58 33.06
CA ILE A 150 31.37 20.85 33.96
C ILE A 150 31.58 22.29 34.47
N LEU A 151 30.83 23.22 33.85
CA LEU A 151 30.66 24.61 34.30
C LEU A 151 29.79 24.67 35.56
#